data_AF-A0A381ZN43-F1
#
_entry.id   AF-A0A381ZN43-F1
#
_cell.length_a   1.000
_cell.length_b   1.000
_cell.length_c   1.000
_cell.angle_alpha   90.00
_cell.angle_beta   90.00
_cell.angle_gamma   90.00
#
_symmetry.space_group_name_H-M   'P 1'
#
loop_
_entity.id
_entity.type
_entity.pdbx_description
1 polymer ?
#
loop_
_entity_poly.entity_id
_entity_poly.type
_entity_poly.pdbx_seq_one_letter_code
_entity_poly.pdbx_strand_id
1 'polypeptide(L)'
;MPKHNGHRNKNLVVIQLSGGNDYLNTLVPYQDGLYYDFRPSMGLKGDDVIPIDDKCAFNSNMGPFKTLFDQDKMAVMMGIGYPEPNRSHFRSMDIWHTAEPFTSSSEGW
;
A
#
# COMPACT_ATOMS: atom_id res chain seq x y z
N MET A 1 33.45 -9.05 -32.33
CA MET A 1 32.07 -8.63 -32.00
C MET A 1 32.06 -8.12 -30.56
N PRO A 2 31.71 -6.86 -30.28
CA PRO A 2 31.65 -6.38 -28.90
C PRO A 2 30.33 -6.80 -28.25
N LYS A 3 30.42 -7.34 -27.03
CA LYS A 3 29.28 -7.63 -26.15
C LYS A 3 28.79 -6.33 -25.52
N HIS A 4 27.53 -5.95 -25.74
CA HIS A 4 26.91 -4.85 -25.02
C HIS A 4 26.56 -5.27 -23.59
N ASN A 5 27.39 -4.90 -22.61
CA ASN A 5 27.03 -4.92 -21.20
C ASN A 5 26.39 -3.56 -20.85
N GLY A 6 25.12 -3.39 -21.22
CA GLY A 6 24.37 -2.17 -20.96
C GLY A 6 23.67 -2.24 -19.61
N HIS A 7 24.31 -1.75 -18.54
CA HIS A 7 23.61 -1.45 -17.30
C HIS A 7 22.60 -0.32 -17.57
N ARG A 8 21.32 -0.66 -17.78
CA ARG A 8 20.26 0.34 -17.78
C ARG A 8 20.20 0.94 -16.39
N ASN A 9 20.47 2.24 -16.28
CA ASN A 9 20.19 3.01 -15.09
C ASN A 9 18.70 2.85 -14.76
N LYS A 10 18.40 2.26 -13.59
CA LYS A 10 17.04 2.11 -13.09
C LYS A 10 16.68 3.38 -12.34
N ASN A 11 15.61 4.04 -12.76
CA ASN A 11 15.06 5.17 -12.02
C ASN A 11 14.00 4.64 -11.05
N LEU A 12 14.07 5.08 -9.80
CA LEU A 12 13.01 4.90 -8.82
C LEU A 12 12.14 6.15 -8.83
N VAL A 13 10.83 5.98 -9.00
CA VAL A 13 9.85 7.05 -8.85
C VAL A 13 8.97 6.68 -7.67
N VAL A 14 8.91 7.57 -6.69
CA VAL A 14 8.07 7.41 -5.49
C VAL A 14 6.93 8.42 -5.58
N ILE A 15 5.69 7.94 -5.40
CA ILE A 15 4.48 8.76 -5.36
C ILE A 15 3.89 8.64 -3.96
N GLN A 16 3.94 9.73 -3.19
CA GLN A 16 3.27 9.85 -1.90
C GLN A 16 1.90 10.50 -2.08
N LEU A 17 0.86 9.87 -1.55
CA LEU A 17 -0.48 10.44 -1.52
C LEU A 17 -0.73 11.11 -0.17
N SER A 18 -1.25 12.35 -0.19
CA SER A 18 -1.67 13.05 1.03
C SER A 18 -3.11 12.69 1.39
N GLY A 19 -3.36 12.38 2.66
CA GLY A 19 -4.71 12.09 3.17
C GLY A 19 -4.71 10.87 4.09
N GLY A 20 -5.90 10.33 4.37
CA GLY A 20 -6.08 9.09 5.11
C GLY A 20 -6.43 7.94 4.17
N ASN A 21 -5.55 6.94 4.05
CA ASN A 21 -5.90 5.70 3.37
C ASN A 21 -6.60 4.75 4.36
N ASP A 22 -7.82 4.33 4.02
CA ASP A 22 -8.47 3.21 4.69
C ASP A 22 -8.02 1.91 4.04
N TYR A 23 -6.94 1.35 4.59
CA TYR A 23 -6.28 0.19 3.97
C TYR A 23 -7.22 -1.03 3.89
N LEU A 24 -8.13 -1.19 4.85
CA LEU A 24 -9.09 -2.30 4.89
C LEU A 24 -10.19 -2.17 3.81
N ASN A 25 -10.40 -0.98 3.24
CA ASN A 25 -11.27 -0.79 2.07
C ASN A 25 -10.47 -0.61 0.77
N THR A 26 -9.14 -0.63 0.83
CA THR A 26 -8.23 -0.65 -0.34
C THR A 26 -7.89 -2.09 -0.70
N LEU A 27 -7.41 -2.86 0.28
CA LEU A 27 -7.17 -4.29 0.22
C LEU A 27 -8.06 -4.97 1.26
N VAL A 28 -9.21 -5.45 0.80
CA VAL A 28 -10.33 -5.92 1.60
C VAL A 28 -10.13 -7.38 2.00
N PRO A 29 -10.07 -7.73 3.30
CA PRO A 29 -10.11 -9.11 3.77
C PRO A 29 -11.53 -9.67 3.67
N TYR A 30 -12.06 -9.80 2.44
CA TYR A 30 -13.49 -9.97 2.17
C TYR A 30 -14.09 -11.30 2.66
N GLN A 31 -13.26 -12.28 3.01
CA GLN A 31 -13.66 -13.57 3.58
C GLN A 31 -13.57 -13.60 5.11
N ASP A 32 -13.04 -12.56 5.76
CA ASP A 32 -12.92 -12.49 7.21
C ASP A 32 -14.21 -11.90 7.82
N GLY A 33 -14.91 -12.69 8.63
CA GLY A 33 -16.11 -12.23 9.34
C GLY A 33 -15.85 -11.02 10.25
N LEU A 34 -14.65 -10.95 10.85
CA LEU A 34 -14.28 -9.86 11.75
C LEU A 34 -14.25 -8.51 11.02
N TYR A 35 -13.92 -8.50 9.72
CA TYR A 35 -13.95 -7.28 8.93
C TYR A 35 -15.37 -6.67 8.90
N TYR A 36 -16.39 -7.50 8.74
CA TYR A 36 -17.78 -7.04 8.74
C TYR A 36 -18.29 -6.72 10.15
N ASP A 37 -17.93 -7.52 11.15
CA ASP A 37 -18.29 -7.28 12.56
C ASP A 37 -17.76 -5.94 13.07
N PHE A 38 -16.51 -5.60 12.73
CA PHE A 38 -15.88 -4.33 13.13
C PHE A 38 -16.18 -3.16 12.19
N ARG A 39 -16.84 -3.40 11.04
CA ARG A 39 -17.14 -2.35 10.04
C ARG A 39 -18.59 -2.42 9.51
N PRO A 40 -19.61 -2.40 10.40
CA PRO A 40 -20.99 -2.66 10.02
C PRO A 40 -21.57 -1.67 8.99
N SER A 41 -21.05 -0.43 8.93
CA SER A 41 -21.49 0.60 7.97
C SER A 41 -20.55 0.82 6.78
N MET A 42 -19.32 0.28 6.83
CA MET A 42 -18.26 0.58 5.86
C MET A 42 -17.69 -0.66 5.16
N GLY A 43 -18.11 -1.86 5.56
CA GLY A 43 -17.67 -3.12 4.98
C GLY A 43 -18.14 -3.26 3.53
N LEU A 44 -17.22 -3.52 2.61
CA LEU A 44 -17.48 -3.74 1.19
C LEU A 44 -17.85 -5.20 0.93
N LYS A 45 -18.86 -5.46 0.10
CA LYS A 45 -19.38 -6.82 -0.16
C LYS A 45 -19.87 -6.97 -1.60
N GLY A 46 -19.96 -8.22 -2.07
CA GLY A 46 -20.49 -8.53 -3.40
C GLY A 46 -19.74 -7.77 -4.49
N ASP A 47 -20.47 -6.97 -5.27
CA ASP A 47 -19.93 -6.23 -6.42
C ASP A 47 -19.05 -5.01 -6.02
N ASP A 48 -18.96 -4.68 -4.73
CA ASP A 48 -18.09 -3.61 -4.22
C ASP A 48 -16.61 -4.01 -4.20
N VAL A 49 -16.29 -5.28 -4.45
CA VAL A 49 -14.92 -5.81 -4.37
C VAL A 49 -14.53 -6.62 -5.60
N ILE A 50 -13.23 -6.65 -5.90
CA ILE A 50 -12.63 -7.43 -6.99
C ILE A 50 -11.64 -8.42 -6.37
N PRO A 51 -11.98 -9.72 -6.28
CA PRO A 51 -11.11 -10.72 -5.67
C PRO A 51 -9.71 -10.77 -6.30
N ILE A 52 -8.69 -10.84 -5.45
CA ILE A 52 -7.29 -11.07 -5.84
C ILE A 52 -6.97 -12.55 -5.64
N ASP A 53 -7.34 -13.07 -4.47
CA ASP A 53 -7.25 -14.47 -4.08
C ASP A 53 -8.39 -14.84 -3.10
N ASP A 54 -8.29 -15.99 -2.45
CA ASP A 54 -9.29 -16.50 -1.49
C ASP A 54 -9.31 -15.76 -0.14
N LYS A 55 -8.51 -14.69 0.03
CA LYS A 55 -8.41 -13.95 1.31
C LYS A 55 -8.65 -12.47 1.13
N CYS A 56 -8.11 -11.90 0.05
CA CYS A 56 -8.08 -10.48 -0.21
C CYS A 56 -8.75 -10.13 -1.54
N ALA A 57 -9.40 -8.97 -1.55
CA ALA A 57 -9.98 -8.37 -2.73
C ALA A 57 -9.57 -6.89 -2.79
N PHE A 58 -9.51 -6.31 -3.98
CA PHE A 58 -9.43 -4.86 -4.11
C PHE A 58 -10.81 -4.22 -4.01
N ASN A 59 -10.86 -2.93 -3.67
CA ASN A 59 -12.06 -2.11 -3.93
C ASN A 59 -12.45 -2.15 -5.41
N SER A 60 -13.75 -2.12 -5.73
CA SER A 60 -14.22 -2.06 -7.13
C SER A 60 -13.66 -0.87 -7.93
N ASN A 61 -13.36 0.25 -7.28
CA ASN A 61 -12.72 1.41 -7.92
C ASN A 61 -11.25 1.18 -8.32
N MET A 62 -10.64 0.08 -7.87
CA MET A 62 -9.24 -0.26 -8.17
C MET A 62 -9.11 -1.18 -9.40
N GLY A 63 -10.13 -1.30 -10.24
CA GLY A 63 -10.08 -2.08 -11.49
C GLY A 63 -8.81 -1.85 -12.35
N PRO A 64 -8.35 -0.59 -12.56
CA PRO A 64 -7.09 -0.34 -13.25
C PRO A 64 -5.86 -0.95 -12.55
N PHE A 65 -5.82 -0.96 -11.22
CA PHE A 65 -4.74 -1.57 -10.44
C PHE A 65 -4.82 -3.10 -10.47
N LYS A 66 -6.01 -3.69 -10.45
CA LYS A 66 -6.19 -5.13 -10.67
C LYS A 66 -5.59 -5.57 -12.00
N THR A 67 -5.81 -4.78 -13.06
CA THR A 67 -5.19 -5.03 -14.37
C THR A 67 -3.66 -5.05 -14.31
N LEU A 68 -3.05 -4.15 -13.54
CA LEU A 68 -1.59 -4.13 -13.36
C LEU A 68 -1.10 -5.31 -12.51
N PHE A 69 -1.84 -5.67 -11.47
CA PHE A 69 -1.54 -6.81 -10.61
C PHE A 69 -1.57 -8.12 -11.42
N ASP A 70 -2.61 -8.34 -12.22
CA ASP A 70 -2.77 -9.53 -13.07
C ASP A 70 -1.71 -9.65 -14.17
N GLN A 71 -1.03 -8.56 -14.50
CA GLN A 71 0.08 -8.52 -15.45
C GLN A 71 1.46 -8.67 -14.79
N ASP A 72 1.52 -8.99 -13.49
CA ASP A 72 2.75 -9.00 -12.69
C ASP A 72 3.51 -7.66 -12.70
N LYS A 73 2.79 -6.55 -12.89
CA LYS A 73 3.35 -5.18 -12.92
C LYS A 73 3.11 -4.40 -11.63
N MET A 74 2.44 -5.00 -10.66
CA MET A 74 2.16 -4.41 -9.35
C MET A 74 2.33 -5.48 -8.28
N ALA A 75 2.91 -5.09 -7.15
CA ALA A 75 2.94 -5.89 -5.94
C ALA A 75 2.29 -5.08 -4.80
N VAL A 76 1.69 -5.79 -3.85
CA VAL A 76 1.13 -5.20 -2.63
C VAL A 76 1.98 -5.68 -1.45
N MET A 77 2.42 -4.75 -0.61
CA MET A 77 3.17 -5.05 0.60
C MET A 77 2.33 -4.65 1.82
N MET A 78 1.94 -5.64 2.62
CA MET A 78 1.19 -5.43 3.86
C MET A 78 2.12 -5.41 5.08
N GLY A 79 1.63 -4.91 6.20
CA GLY A 79 2.37 -4.91 7.47
C GLY A 79 3.54 -3.92 7.51
N ILE A 80 3.52 -2.92 6.63
CA ILE A 80 4.52 -1.86 6.54
C ILE A 80 4.22 -0.80 7.60
N GLY A 81 5.19 -0.51 8.47
CA GLY A 81 5.04 0.39 9.60
C GLY A 81 6.39 0.71 10.27
N TYR A 82 6.34 1.49 11.35
CA TYR A 82 7.48 1.80 12.20
C TYR A 82 7.14 1.50 13.67
N PRO A 83 8.13 1.22 14.54
CA PRO A 83 7.89 0.93 15.95
C PRO A 83 7.26 2.13 16.65
N GLU A 84 6.46 1.87 17.69
CA GLU A 84 5.82 2.90 18.53
C GLU A 84 5.05 3.95 17.70
N PRO A 85 3.98 3.53 16.97
CA PRO A 85 3.26 4.41 16.07
C PRO A 85 2.70 5.64 16.80
N ASN A 86 3.18 6.82 16.41
CA ASN A 86 2.63 8.09 16.86
C ASN A 86 1.33 8.43 16.10
N ARG A 87 0.50 9.32 16.66
CA ARG A 87 -0.78 9.76 16.07
C ARG A 87 -0.69 11.09 15.29
N SER A 88 0.51 11.60 15.05
CA SER A 88 0.77 12.85 14.33
C SER A 88 1.12 12.58 12.88
N HIS A 89 0.24 13.01 11.97
CA HIS A 89 0.50 12.91 10.53
C HIS A 89 1.86 13.50 10.13
N PHE A 90 2.24 14.66 10.69
CA PHE A 90 3.52 15.32 10.37
C PHE A 90 4.72 14.48 10.80
N ARG A 91 4.69 13.95 12.03
CA ARG A 91 5.79 13.14 12.52
C ARG A 91 5.85 11.78 11.83
N SER A 92 4.72 11.15 11.52
CA SER A 92 4.69 9.91 10.72
C SER A 92 5.35 10.10 9.36
N MET A 93 5.05 11.20 8.65
CA MET A 93 5.69 11.50 7.36
C MET A 93 7.19 11.70 7.51
N ASP A 94 7.61 12.50 8.50
CA ASP A 94 9.04 12.74 8.80
C ASP A 94 9.80 11.42 9.03
N ILE A 95 9.24 10.48 9.82
CA ILE A 95 9.83 9.16 10.04
C ILE A 95 9.96 8.38 8.72
N TRP A 96 8.95 8.39 7.85
CA TRP A 96 9.02 7.71 6.54
C TRP A 96 10.05 8.33 5.59
N HIS A 97 10.26 9.64 5.66
CA HIS A 97 11.26 10.33 4.84
C HIS A 97 12.70 10.14 5.34
N THR A 98 12.87 10.09 6.66
CA THR A 98 14.19 10.03 7.30
C THR A 98 14.61 8.63 7.72
N ALA A 99 13.66 7.68 7.76
CA ALA A 99 13.81 6.37 8.39
C ALA A 99 14.20 6.41 9.88
N GLU A 100 13.93 7.53 10.58
CA GLU A 100 14.35 7.75 11.97
C GLU A 100 13.15 7.87 12.93
N PRO A 101 12.74 6.76 13.59
CA PRO A 101 11.51 6.71 14.37
C PRO A 101 11.60 7.44 15.72
N PHE A 102 12.78 7.50 16.34
CA PHE A 102 12.92 7.95 17.73
C PHE A 102 13.43 9.38 17.85
N THR A 103 14.16 9.87 16.85
CA THR A 103 14.76 11.20 16.87
C THR A 103 14.41 12.02 15.63
N SER A 104 14.77 13.31 15.63
CA SER A 104 14.60 14.17 14.46
C SER A 104 15.84 14.07 13.58
N SER A 105 15.66 13.90 12.27
CA SER A 105 16.76 13.91 11.30
C SER A 105 16.48 14.95 10.21
N SER A 106 17.53 15.63 9.76
CA SER A 106 17.50 16.47 8.56
C SER A 106 17.94 15.72 7.30
N GLU A 107 18.36 14.46 7.46
CA GLU A 107 18.81 13.58 6.39
C GLU A 107 17.78 12.49 6.13
N GLY A 108 17.55 12.21 4.85
CA GLY A 108 16.55 11.27 4.34
C GLY A 108 16.79 11.02 2.85
N TRP A 109 15.82 10.40 2.19
CA TRP A 109 15.87 10.17 0.74
C TRP A 109 15.57 11.42 -0.10
#